data_AF-A0A6M0BPB8-F1
#
_entry.id   AF-A0A6M0BPB8-F1
#
_cell.length_a   1.000
_cell.length_b   1.000
_cell.length_c   1.000
_cell.angle_alpha   90.00
_cell.angle_beta   90.00
_cell.angle_gamma   90.00
#
_symmetry.space_group_name_H-M   'P 1'
#
loop_
_entity.id
_entity.type
_entity.pdbx_description
1 polymer ?
#
loop_
_entity_poly.entity_id
_entity_poly.type
_entity_poly.pdbx_seq_one_letter_code
_entity_poly.pdbx_strand_id
1 'polypeptide(L)' 'MENITIQVDPEIAKAYREAEPEKQQKIQTIVNDLLKSIIQDKSLEQIIEEMQKQAKANGLTQEILDQILEDE' A
#
# COMPACT_ATOMS: atom_id res chain seq x y z
N MET A 1 -11.80 9.78 -7.09
CA MET A 1 -10.46 9.58 -7.67
C MET A 1 -9.95 10.93 -8.10
N GLU A 2 -8.63 11.13 -8.03
CA GLU A 2 -7.97 12.34 -8.52
C GLU A 2 -7.17 12.00 -9.79
N ASN A 3 -7.02 12.98 -10.68
CA ASN A 3 -6.37 12.78 -11.96
C ASN A 3 -4.94 13.31 -11.93
N ILE A 4 -4.00 12.49 -12.40
CA ILE A 4 -2.62 12.88 -12.68
C ILE A 4 -2.33 12.66 -14.17
N THR A 5 -1.44 13.47 -14.75
CA THR A 5 -1.02 13.30 -16.15
C THR A 5 0.33 12.59 -16.19
N ILE A 6 0.39 11.42 -16.83
CA ILE A 6 1.61 10.64 -17.01
C ILE A 6 1.96 10.63 -18.50
N GLN A 7 3.20 10.97 -18.82
CA GLN A 7 3.70 10.87 -20.20
C GLN A 7 3.92 9.40 -20.55
N VAL A 8 3.37 8.98 -21.68
CA VAL A 8 3.52 7.64 -22.26
C VAL A 8 3.84 7.78 -23.75
N ASP A 9 4.28 6.69 -24.37
CA ASP A 9 4.56 6.70 -25.80
C ASP A 9 3.32 7.11 -26.62
N PRO A 10 3.47 7.87 -27.72
CA PRO A 10 2.35 8.38 -28.50
C PRO A 10 1.39 7.29 -28.99
N GLU A 11 1.92 6.11 -29.33
CA GLU A 11 1.13 4.96 -29.77
C GLU A 11 0.25 4.40 -28.65
N ILE A 12 0.77 4.36 -27.42
CA ILE A 12 0.02 3.93 -26.23
C ILE A 12 -1.08 4.94 -25.91
N ALA A 13 -0.78 6.25 -25.96
CA ALA A 13 -1.77 7.29 -25.75
C ALA A 13 -2.92 7.21 -26.77
N LYS A 14 -2.59 6.93 -28.04
CA LYS A 14 -3.58 6.71 -29.09
C LYS A 14 -4.42 5.46 -28.82
N ALA A 15 -3.77 4.32 -28.59
CA ALA A 15 -4.45 3.04 -28.34
C ALA A 15 -5.35 3.07 -27.09
N TYR A 16 -4.96 3.80 -26.04
CA TYR A 16 -5.80 3.98 -24.85
C TYR A 16 -7.06 4.80 -25.17
N ARG A 17 -6.92 5.91 -25.90
CA ARG A 17 -8.06 6.77 -26.27
C ARG A 17 -9.05 6.09 -27.20
N GLU A 18 -8.55 5.22 -28.08
CA GLU A 18 -9.37 4.44 -29.02
C GLU A 18 -9.95 3.17 -28.41
N ALA A 19 -9.54 2.79 -27.20
CA ALA A 19 -10.05 1.60 -26.53
C ALA A 19 -11.48 1.79 -26.00
N GLU A 20 -12.24 0.70 -25.99
CA GLU A 20 -13.57 0.64 -25.37
C GLU A 20 -13.52 1.06 -23.88
N PRO A 21 -14.59 1.68 -23.35
CA PRO A 21 -14.62 2.18 -21.98
C PRO A 21 -14.27 1.11 -20.92
N GLU A 22 -14.70 -0.13 -21.13
CA GLU A 22 -14.37 -1.25 -20.23
C GLU A 22 -12.86 -1.53 -20.17
N LYS A 23 -12.18 -1.44 -21.33
CA LYS A 23 -10.73 -1.65 -21.43
C LYS A 23 -9.98 -0.47 -20.82
N GLN A 24 -10.44 0.77 -21.01
CA GLN A 24 -9.88 1.94 -20.33
C GLN A 24 -9.97 1.81 -18.81
N GLN A 25 -11.14 1.40 -18.29
CA GLN A 25 -11.35 1.19 -16.86
C GLN A 25 -10.43 0.10 -16.30
N LYS A 26 -10.25 -1.01 -17.03
CA LYS A 26 -9.33 -2.08 -16.64
C LYS A 26 -7.88 -1.58 -16.56
N ILE A 27 -7.45 -0.81 -17.56
CA ILE A 27 -6.10 -0.21 -17.57
C ILE A 27 -5.95 0.75 -16.39
N GLN A 28 -6.95 1.59 -16.10
CA GLN A 28 -6.93 2.50 -14.96
C GLN A 28 -6.75 1.74 -13.63
N THR A 29 -7.44 0.62 -13.44
CA THR A 29 -7.27 -0.20 -12.23
C THR A 29 -5.84 -0.74 -12.11
N ILE A 30 -5.31 -1.32 -13.18
CA ILE A 30 -3.94 -1.87 -13.21
C ILE A 30 -2.90 -0.78 -12.91
N VAL A 31 -3.03 0.40 -13.53
CA VAL A 31 -2.11 1.52 -13.29
C VAL A 31 -2.20 2.01 -11.85
N ASN A 32 -3.41 2.12 -11.29
CA ASN A 32 -3.56 2.52 -9.88
C ASN A 32 -2.89 1.53 -8.92
N ASP A 33 -3.08 0.22 -9.14
CA ASP A 33 -2.49 -0.79 -8.25
C ASP A 33 -0.97 -0.86 -8.41
N LEU A 34 -0.46 -0.70 -9.63
CA LEU A 34 0.98 -0.58 -9.87
C LEU A 34 1.56 0.64 -9.16
N LEU A 35 0.94 1.82 -9.31
CA LEU A 35 1.40 3.05 -8.64
C LEU A 35 1.36 2.91 -7.13
N LYS A 36 0.30 2.30 -6.57
CA LYS A 36 0.26 1.99 -5.13
C LYS A 36 1.40 1.07 -4.73
N SER A 37 1.68 0.00 -5.48
CA SER A 37 2.77 -0.92 -5.14
C SER A 37 4.14 -0.25 -5.19
N ILE A 38 4.37 0.69 -6.12
CA ILE A 38 5.64 1.42 -6.24
C ILE A 38 5.77 2.47 -5.13
N ILE A 39 4.67 3.14 -4.76
CA ILE A 39 4.67 4.22 -3.76
C ILE A 39 4.62 3.67 -2.33
N GLN A 40 3.88 2.58 -2.11
CA GLN A 40 3.79 1.88 -0.82
C GLN A 40 5.01 0.98 -0.60
N ASP A 41 6.20 1.46 -0.98
CA ASP A 41 7.49 0.86 -0.67
C ASP A 41 7.74 1.00 0.86
N LYS A 42 6.87 0.36 1.64
CA LYS A 42 7.06 0.16 3.06
C LYS A 42 8.20 -0.83 3.15
N SER A 43 9.39 -0.33 3.50
CA SER A 43 10.49 -1.22 3.81
C SER A 43 10.05 -2.21 4.88
N LEU A 44 10.66 -3.39 4.89
CA LEU A 44 10.43 -4.37 5.95
C LEU A 44 10.56 -3.72 7.34
N GLU A 45 11.46 -2.75 7.49
CA GLU A 45 11.62 -1.96 8.72
C GLU A 45 10.38 -1.14 9.06
N GLN A 46 9.72 -0.49 8.09
CA GLN A 46 8.48 0.25 8.35
C GLN A 46 7.33 -0.68 8.76
N ILE A 47 7.26 -1.88 8.16
CA ILE A 47 6.28 -2.90 8.54
C ILE A 47 6.54 -3.41 9.96
N ILE A 48 7.81 -3.70 10.28
CA ILE A 48 8.22 -4.12 11.63
C ILE A 48 7.93 -3.01 12.65
N GLU A 49 8.21 -1.75 12.32
CA GLU A 49 7.98 -0.62 13.23
C GLU A 49 6.47 -0.41 13.50
N GLU A 50 5.64 -0.57 12.48
CA GLU A 50 4.18 -0.49 12.61
C GLU A 50 3.64 -1.65 13.46
N MET A 51 4.12 -2.88 13.22
CA MET A 51 3.80 -4.04 14.06
C MET A 51 4.24 -3.87 15.51
N GLN A 52 5.44 -3.34 15.75
CA GLN A 52 5.92 -3.07 17.10
C GLN A 52 5.06 -2.02 17.81
N LYS A 53 4.62 -0.96 17.10
CA LYS A 53 3.69 0.03 17.64
C LYS A 53 2.35 -0.60 18.01
N GLN A 54 1.79 -1.45 17.15
CA GLN A 54 0.53 -2.16 17.41
C GLN A 54 0.67 -3.14 18.59
N ALA A 55 1.75 -3.91 18.66
CA ALA A 55 2.01 -4.83 19.75
C ALA A 55 2.04 -4.09 21.11
N LYS A 56 2.77 -2.98 21.19
CA LYS A 56 2.80 -2.13 22.40
C LYS A 56 1.43 -1.57 22.76
N ALA A 57 0.67 -1.08 21.77
CA ALA A 57 -0.68 -0.56 21.99
C ALA A 57 -1.65 -1.64 22.51
N ASN A 58 -1.43 -2.90 22.13
CA ASN A 58 -2.20 -4.06 22.60
C ASN A 58 -1.67 -4.63 23.92
N GLY A 59 -0.76 -3.95 24.60
CA GLY A 59 -0.24 -4.38 25.90
C GLY A 59 0.80 -5.51 25.84
N LEU A 60 1.37 -5.80 24.67
CA LEU A 60 2.54 -6.68 24.56
C LEU A 60 3.79 -5.90 24.97
N THR A 61 3.87 -5.54 26.25
CA THR A 61 4.97 -4.80 26.87
C THR A 61 5.66 -5.65 27.92
N GLN A 62 6.92 -5.34 28.19
CA GLN A 62 7.69 -6.02 29.24
C GLN A 62 7.02 -5.88 30.60
N GLU A 63 6.48 -4.70 30.90
CA GLU A 63 5.75 -4.42 32.15
C GLU A 63 4.54 -5.35 32.36
N ILE A 64 3.74 -5.59 31.31
CA ILE A 64 2.59 -6.51 31.40
C ILE A 64 3.08 -7.97 31.52
N LEU A 65 4.15 -8.33 30.83
CA LEU A 65 4.76 -9.65 30.97
C LEU A 65 5.26 -9.88 32.41
N ASP A 66 5.93 -8.89 33.00
CA ASP A 66 6.45 -8.97 34.36
C ASP A 66 5.31 -9.10 35.38
N GLN A 67 4.21 -8.36 35.21
CA GLN A 67 3.00 -8.51 36.04
C GLN A 67 2.42 -9.93 35.96
N ILE A 68 2.34 -10.51 34.75
CA ILE A 68 1.84 -11.89 34.57
C ILE A 68 2.75 -12.90 35.26
N LEU A 69 4.08 -12.68 35.21
CA LEU A 69 5.07 -13.59 35.79
C LEU A 69 5.21 -13.45 37.31
N GLU A 70 4.87 -12.29 37.88
CA GLU A 70 4.83 -12.07 39.33
C GLU A 70 3.57 -12.65 39.99
N ASP A 71 2.50 -12.85 39.22
CA ASP A 71 1.26 -13.48 39.66
C ASP A 71 1.31 -15.04 39.67
N GLU A 72 2.43 -15.64 39.27
CA GLU A 72 2.75 -17.09 39.42
C GLU A 72 3.64 -17.38 40.65
#